data_AF-A0A3D4XPC4-F1
#
_entry.id   AF-A0A3D4XPC4-F1
#
_cell.length_a   1.000
_cell.length_b   1.000
_cell.length_c   1.000
_cell.angle_alpha   90.00
_cell.angle_beta   90.00
_cell.angle_gamma   90.00
#
_symmetry.space_group_name_H-M   'P 1'
#
loop_
_entity.id
_entity.type
_entity.pdbx_description
1 polymer ?
#
loop_
_entity_poly.entity_id
_entity_poly.type
_entity_poly.pdbx_seq_one_letter_code
_entity_poly.pdbx_strand_id
1 'polypeptide(L)'
;MQHVDTLLHARWMIPIEPADVIYEHYTLAIDAGRIVDCLPTHEAKVRYQGRVALEMTTHALLPGFVNAHTHAAMSLLRGIADDLSLMDWLENHIWPLEQKWMSEEFVRDGTDLAIA
;
A
#
# COMPACT_ATOMS: atom_id res chain seq x y z
N MET A 1 -9.37 2.43 -30.36
CA MET A 1 -8.99 2.46 -28.94
C MET A 1 -9.06 1.04 -28.40
N GLN A 2 -8.05 0.60 -27.66
CA GLN A 2 -8.05 -0.66 -26.92
C GLN A 2 -8.81 -0.47 -25.61
N HIS A 3 -9.66 -1.43 -25.24
CA HIS A 3 -10.37 -1.40 -23.96
C HIS A 3 -9.50 -1.97 -22.83
N VAL A 4 -9.56 -1.35 -21.66
CA VAL A 4 -8.88 -1.78 -20.42
C VAL A 4 -9.78 -1.56 -19.21
N ASP A 5 -9.49 -2.22 -18.09
CA ASP A 5 -10.25 -2.04 -16.85
C ASP A 5 -10.13 -0.63 -16.27
N THR A 6 -8.91 -0.15 -16.05
CA THR A 6 -8.66 1.09 -15.30
C THR A 6 -7.60 1.94 -16.00
N LEU A 7 -7.88 3.24 -16.09
CA LEU A 7 -6.90 4.27 -16.45
C LEU A 7 -6.65 5.18 -15.25
N LEU A 8 -5.39 5.34 -14.88
CA LEU A 8 -4.95 6.20 -13.78
C LEU A 8 -4.15 7.38 -14.34
N HIS A 9 -4.78 8.54 -14.52
CA HIS A 9 -4.12 9.75 -15.01
C HIS A 9 -3.50 10.51 -13.84
N ALA A 10 -2.18 10.43 -13.67
CA ALA A 10 -1.48 11.02 -12.53
C ALA A 10 -0.72 12.30 -12.91
N ARG A 11 -0.59 13.24 -11.96
CA ARG A 11 0.28 14.40 -12.13
C ARG A 11 1.75 14.00 -12.12
N TRP A 12 2.14 13.20 -11.13
CA TRP A 12 3.48 12.63 -11.05
C TRP A 12 3.38 11.11 -11.04
N MET A 13 4.27 10.45 -11.76
CA MET A 13 4.43 9.02 -11.73
C MET A 13 5.88 8.68 -11.45
N ILE A 14 6.10 7.89 -10.41
CA ILE A 14 7.41 7.47 -9.93
C ILE A 14 7.49 5.95 -10.15
N PRO A 15 8.11 5.47 -11.24
CA PRO A 15 8.11 4.06 -11.58
C PRO A 15 9.07 3.23 -10.71
N ILE A 16 9.94 3.87 -9.93
CA ILE A 16 11.07 3.30 -9.17
C ILE A 16 12.19 2.76 -10.07
N GLU A 17 11.84 2.05 -11.15
CA GLU A 17 12.76 1.62 -12.20
C GLU A 17 12.36 2.25 -13.54
N PRO A 18 13.25 2.98 -14.23
CA PRO A 18 14.62 3.31 -13.82
C PRO A 18 14.67 4.26 -12.61
N ALA A 19 15.77 4.17 -11.84
CA ALA A 19 16.01 5.04 -10.68
C ALA A 19 16.05 6.54 -11.07
N ASP A 20 15.72 7.40 -10.10
CA ASP A 20 15.75 8.87 -10.22
C ASP A 20 14.89 9.47 -11.35
N VAL A 21 13.86 8.74 -11.80
CA VAL A 21 12.91 9.22 -12.80
C VAL A 21 11.56 9.58 -12.18
N ILE A 22 11.05 10.74 -12.59
CA ILE A 22 9.68 11.19 -12.33
C ILE A 22 9.07 11.59 -13.66
N TYR A 23 7.97 10.94 -14.04
CA TYR A 23 7.18 11.34 -15.20
C TYR A 23 6.06 12.29 -14.79
N GLU A 24 5.89 13.39 -15.55
CA GLU A 24 4.78 14.32 -15.35
C GLU A 24 3.69 14.09 -16.37
N HIS A 25 2.42 14.11 -15.92
CA HIS A 25 1.24 13.92 -16.75
C HIS A 25 1.23 12.57 -17.50
N TYR A 26 1.43 11.49 -16.74
CA TYR A 26 1.42 10.11 -17.26
C TYR A 26 0.20 9.33 -16.82
N THR A 27 -0.12 8.30 -17.59
CA THR A 27 -1.22 7.38 -17.34
C THR A 27 -0.70 5.97 -17.14
N LEU A 28 -1.18 5.30 -16.09
CA LEU A 28 -1.03 3.86 -15.93
C LEU A 28 -2.29 3.18 -16.46
N ALA A 29 -2.14 2.31 -17.45
CA ALA A 29 -3.23 1.48 -17.96
C ALA A 29 -3.17 0.10 -17.31
N ILE A 30 -4.30 -0.33 -16.74
CA ILE A 30 -4.42 -1.59 -16.01
C ILE A 30 -5.55 -2.41 -16.63
N ASP A 31 -5.27 -3.68 -16.91
CA ASP A 31 -6.24 -4.63 -17.44
C ASP A 31 -6.04 -5.99 -16.76
N ALA A 32 -7.13 -6.62 -16.32
CA ALA A 32 -7.11 -7.90 -15.62
C ALA A 32 -6.11 -7.94 -14.44
N GLY A 33 -6.01 -6.84 -13.69
CA GLY A 33 -5.12 -6.69 -12.54
C GLY A 33 -3.64 -6.54 -12.88
N ARG A 34 -3.27 -6.34 -14.15
CA ARG A 34 -1.88 -6.12 -14.58
C ARG A 34 -1.69 -4.77 -15.26
N ILE A 35 -0.52 -4.19 -15.06
CA ILE A 35 -0.08 -3.01 -15.81
C ILE A 35 0.16 -3.44 -17.26
N VAL A 36 -0.54 -2.80 -18.19
CA VAL A 36 -0.42 -3.09 -19.63
C VAL A 36 0.25 -1.97 -20.41
N ASP A 37 0.26 -0.75 -19.87
CA ASP A 37 1.01 0.36 -20.46
C ASP A 37 1.27 1.47 -19.42
N CYS A 38 2.30 2.26 -19.69
CA CYS A 38 2.72 3.44 -18.92
C CYS A 38 3.22 4.49 -19.91
N LEU A 39 2.44 5.55 -20.12
CA LEU A 39 2.65 6.49 -21.22
C LEU A 39 2.10 7.90 -20.92
N PRO A 40 2.52 8.95 -21.67
CA PRO A 40 1.96 10.28 -21.53
C PRO A 40 0.42 10.29 -21.65
N THR A 41 -0.25 11.06 -20.80
CA THR A 41 -1.72 11.06 -20.70
C THR A 41 -2.42 11.42 -22.01
N HIS A 42 -1.82 12.31 -22.80
CA HIS A 42 -2.39 12.69 -24.10
C HIS A 42 -2.39 11.51 -25.10
N GLU A 43 -1.36 10.66 -25.07
CA GLU A 43 -1.29 9.44 -25.89
C GLU A 43 -2.25 8.37 -25.36
N ALA A 44 -2.30 8.19 -24.04
CA ALA A 44 -3.19 7.24 -23.40
C ALA A 44 -4.66 7.48 -23.76
N LYS A 45 -5.10 8.75 -23.80
CA LYS A 45 -6.46 9.16 -24.16
C LYS A 45 -6.83 8.87 -25.62
N VAL A 46 -5.85 8.69 -26.50
CA VAL A 46 -6.07 8.30 -27.90
C VAL A 46 -6.03 6.78 -28.05
N ARG A 47 -5.17 6.10 -27.28
CA ARG A 47 -4.91 4.68 -27.42
C ARG A 47 -5.92 3.81 -26.67
N TYR A 48 -6.33 4.21 -25.47
CA TYR A 48 -7.08 3.38 -24.53
C TYR A 48 -8.43 3.98 -24.13
N GLN A 49 -9.41 3.09 -23.91
CA GLN A 49 -10.68 3.41 -23.27
C GLN A 49 -10.83 2.55 -22.00
N GLY A 50 -10.75 3.19 -20.83
CA GLY A 50 -10.93 2.51 -19.54
C GLY A 50 -12.40 2.30 -19.18
N ARG A 51 -12.74 1.18 -18.56
CA ARG A 51 -14.05 1.01 -17.87
C ARG A 51 -14.16 2.00 -16.71
N VAL A 52 -13.06 2.23 -16.00
CA VAL A 52 -12.89 3.29 -15.00
C VAL A 52 -11.72 4.18 -15.42
N ALA A 53 -11.87 5.50 -15.30
CA ALA A 53 -10.80 6.45 -15.50
C ALA A 53 -10.75 7.43 -14.32
N LEU A 54 -9.60 7.55 -13.67
CA LEU A 54 -9.38 8.40 -12.51
C LEU A 54 -8.40 9.53 -12.87
N GLU A 55 -8.80 10.77 -12.59
CA GLU A 55 -7.98 11.97 -12.77
C GLU A 55 -7.37 12.36 -11.42
N MET A 56 -6.05 12.26 -11.30
CA MET A 56 -5.29 12.45 -10.07
C MET A 56 -4.25 13.57 -10.25
N THR A 57 -4.74 14.75 -10.65
CA THR A 57 -3.94 15.90 -11.11
C THR A 57 -3.10 16.59 -10.02
N THR A 58 -3.20 16.13 -8.77
CA THR A 58 -2.41 16.61 -7.63
C THR A 58 -1.70 15.48 -6.88
N HIS A 59 -1.70 14.26 -7.41
CA HIS A 59 -1.16 13.08 -6.72
C HIS A 59 0.10 12.55 -7.42
N ALA A 60 0.93 11.89 -6.62
CA ALA A 60 2.00 11.03 -7.09
C ALA A 60 1.51 9.57 -7.10
N LEU A 61 1.69 8.90 -8.22
CA LEU A 61 1.45 7.47 -8.38
C LEU A 61 2.79 6.73 -8.33
N LEU A 62 2.88 5.71 -7.48
CA LEU A 62 4.06 4.89 -7.28
C LEU A 62 3.64 3.44 -6.96
N PRO A 63 4.55 2.46 -7.04
CA PRO A 63 4.29 1.12 -6.54
C PRO A 63 3.84 1.14 -5.07
N GLY A 64 2.94 0.22 -4.70
CA GLY A 64 2.56 0.03 -3.31
C GLY A 64 3.77 -0.32 -2.45
N PHE A 65 3.83 0.22 -1.24
CA PHE A 65 4.92 -0.11 -0.31
C PHE A 65 4.86 -1.58 0.11
N VAL A 66 6.03 -2.21 0.18
CA VAL A 66 6.19 -3.59 0.67
C VAL A 66 6.71 -3.55 2.09
N ASN A 67 5.87 -3.89 3.07
CA ASN A 67 6.29 -4.02 4.45
C ASN A 67 6.89 -5.41 4.70
N ALA A 68 8.22 -5.49 4.77
CA ALA A 68 8.95 -6.75 4.82
C ALA A 68 8.98 -7.44 6.19
N HIS A 69 8.53 -6.77 7.26
CA HIS A 69 8.55 -7.34 8.61
C HIS A 69 7.41 -6.76 9.46
N THR A 70 6.55 -7.63 9.99
CA THR A 70 5.42 -7.22 10.82
C THR A 70 5.14 -8.20 11.95
N HIS A 71 4.58 -7.66 13.01
CA HIS A 71 3.82 -8.40 14.02
C HIS A 71 2.39 -7.85 14.04
N ALA A 72 1.61 -8.16 12.98
CA ALA A 72 0.37 -7.46 12.66
C ALA A 72 -0.65 -7.43 13.82
N ALA A 73 -0.90 -8.58 14.45
CA ALA A 73 -1.84 -8.69 15.57
C ALA A 73 -1.47 -7.83 16.80
N MET A 74 -0.19 -7.48 16.97
CA MET A 74 0.25 -6.59 18.05
C MET A 74 -0.20 -5.13 17.85
N SER A 75 -0.90 -4.80 16.75
CA SER A 75 -1.56 -3.51 16.57
C SER A 75 -2.55 -3.19 17.72
N LEU A 76 -3.15 -4.22 18.34
CA LEU A 76 -4.00 -4.09 19.53
C LEU A 76 -3.22 -3.75 20.80
N LEU A 77 -1.90 -3.90 20.79
CA LEU A 77 -0.98 -3.57 21.88
C LEU A 77 -0.25 -2.24 21.66
N ARG A 78 -0.67 -1.45 20.66
CA ARG A 78 -0.01 -0.19 20.28
C ARG A 78 0.06 0.79 21.47
N GLY A 79 1.27 1.15 21.87
CA GLY A 79 1.55 2.15 22.91
C GLY A 79 1.28 1.68 24.35
N ILE A 80 1.16 0.37 24.59
CA ILE A 80 0.78 -0.15 25.92
C ILE A 80 1.93 -0.16 26.95
N ALA A 81 3.18 -0.15 26.49
CA ALA A 81 4.38 -0.29 27.32
C ALA A 81 5.59 0.39 26.66
N ASP A 82 5.50 1.70 26.46
CA ASP A 82 6.59 2.48 25.86
C ASP A 82 7.69 2.80 26.90
N ASP A 83 8.85 3.27 26.43
CA ASP A 83 9.97 3.77 27.26
C ASP A 83 10.64 2.77 28.22
N LEU A 84 10.63 1.47 27.87
CA LEU A 84 11.27 0.39 28.64
C LEU A 84 12.49 -0.20 27.92
N SER A 85 13.40 -0.80 28.68
CA SER A 85 14.45 -1.63 28.09
C SER A 85 13.86 -2.89 27.46
N LEU A 86 14.50 -3.44 26.43
CA LEU A 86 13.95 -4.58 25.67
C LEU A 86 13.51 -5.75 26.55
N MET A 87 14.34 -6.18 27.50
CA MET A 87 14.01 -7.34 28.34
C MET A 87 12.89 -7.03 29.32
N ASP A 88 12.87 -5.81 29.88
CA ASP A 88 11.78 -5.36 30.75
C ASP A 88 10.45 -5.31 29.98
N TRP A 89 10.47 -4.74 28.77
CA TRP A 89 9.33 -4.71 27.86
C TRP A 89 8.81 -6.11 27.52
N LEU A 90 9.70 -7.06 27.21
CA LEU A 90 9.31 -8.43 26.88
C LEU A 90 8.76 -9.19 28.10
N GLU A 91 9.57 -9.29 29.15
CA GLU A 91 9.32 -10.20 30.28
C GLU A 91 8.19 -9.69 31.18
N ASN A 92 8.12 -8.38 31.41
CA ASN A 92 7.18 -7.81 32.38
C ASN A 92 5.92 -7.24 31.73
N HIS A 93 5.89 -7.05 30.41
CA HIS A 93 4.74 -6.46 29.71
C HIS A 93 4.21 -7.32 28.56
N ILE A 94 4.99 -7.52 27.50
CA ILE A 94 4.49 -8.16 26.27
C ILE A 94 4.17 -9.63 26.46
N TRP A 95 5.09 -10.45 26.96
CA TRP A 95 4.83 -11.89 27.12
C TRP A 95 3.67 -12.17 28.08
N PRO A 96 3.54 -11.46 29.23
CA PRO A 96 2.35 -11.59 30.08
C PRO A 96 1.04 -11.22 29.37
N LEU A 97 1.03 -10.17 28.55
CA LEU A 97 -0.15 -9.75 27.78
C LEU A 97 -0.49 -10.77 26.70
N GLU A 98 0.49 -11.28 25.97
CA GLU A 98 0.27 -12.33 24.97
C GLU A 98 -0.27 -13.60 25.62
N GLN A 99 0.31 -14.07 26.72
CA GLN A 99 -0.20 -15.25 27.44
C GLN A 99 -1.65 -15.07 27.91
N LYS A 100 -2.05 -13.85 28.26
CA LYS A 100 -3.39 -13.54 28.76
C LYS A 100 -4.42 -13.40 27.63
N TRP A 101 -4.04 -12.80 26.51
CA TRP A 101 -5.00 -12.31 25.51
C TRP A 101 -4.91 -13.00 24.16
N MET A 102 -3.79 -13.66 23.84
CA MET A 102 -3.62 -14.26 22.52
C MET A 102 -4.65 -15.37 22.29
N SER A 103 -5.43 -15.20 21.23
CA SER A 103 -6.46 -16.12 20.78
C SER A 103 -6.64 -16.00 19.26
N GLU A 104 -7.42 -16.89 18.65
CA GLU A 104 -7.78 -16.76 17.23
C GLU A 104 -8.46 -15.41 16.94
N GLU A 105 -9.37 -14.99 17.82
CA GLU A 105 -10.08 -13.71 17.72
C GLU A 105 -9.11 -12.53 17.82
N PHE A 106 -8.18 -12.57 18.77
CA PHE A 106 -7.15 -11.53 18.92
C PHE A 106 -6.29 -11.40 17.66
N VAL A 107 -5.86 -12.53 17.08
CA VAL A 107 -5.04 -12.53 15.86
C VAL A 107 -5.85 -12.01 14.67
N ARG A 108 -7.11 -12.42 14.53
CA ARG A 108 -8.01 -11.95 13.46
C ARG A 108 -8.20 -10.45 13.54
N ASP A 109 -8.71 -9.97 14.66
CA ASP A 109 -9.08 -8.57 14.84
C ASP A 109 -7.85 -7.66 14.77
N GLY A 110 -6.73 -8.07 15.39
CA GLY A 110 -5.51 -7.29 15.35
C GLY A 110 -4.84 -7.26 13.97
N THR A 111 -4.94 -8.34 13.19
CA THR A 111 -4.41 -8.36 11.83
C THR A 111 -5.27 -7.51 10.90
N ASP A 112 -6.59 -7.59 11.02
CA ASP A 112 -7.51 -6.76 10.23
C ASP A 112 -7.29 -5.27 10.53
N LEU A 113 -7.13 -4.91 11.82
CA LEU A 113 -6.78 -3.55 12.22
C LEU A 113 -5.43 -3.07 11.67
N ALA A 114 -4.48 -3.98 11.45
CA ALA A 114 -3.15 -3.63 10.94
C ALA A 114 -3.12 -3.34 9.43
N ILE A 115 -4.11 -3.84 8.68
CA ILE A 115 -4.20 -3.70 7.21
C ILE A 115 -5.26 -2.66 6.80
N ALA A 116 -6.14 -2.27 7.73
CA ALA A 116 -7.20 -1.27 7.55
C ALA A 116 -6.70 0.17 7.28
#